data_AF-B0G1V4-F1
#
_entry.id   AF-B0G1V4-F1
#
_cell.length_a   1.000
_cell.length_b   1.000
_cell.length_c   1.000
_cell.angle_alpha   90.00
_cell.angle_beta   90.00
_cell.angle_gamma   90.00
#
_symmetry.space_group_name_H-M   'P 1'
#
loop_
_entity.id
_entity.type
_entity.pdbx_description
1 polymer ?
#
loop_
_entity_poly.entity_id
_entity_poly.type
_entity_poly.pdbx_seq_one_letter_code
_entity_poly.pdbx_strand_id
1 'polypeptide(L)' 'MPLQQLDNIASVAKNKDIPLFVYCYSGSRSRQATGILQRMGYSKVNNIGGIAAYSGKVEK' A
#
# COMPACT_ATOMS: atom_id res chain seq x y z
N MET A 1 -1.53 -4.39 5.49
CA MET A 1 -2.46 -5.36 4.89
C MET A 1 -1.73 -6.14 3.80
N PRO A 2 -1.78 -7.48 3.80
CA PRO A 2 -1.24 -8.30 2.71
C PRO A 2 -1.95 -8.04 1.38
N LEU A 3 -1.22 -8.17 0.26
CA LEU A 3 -1.77 -7.97 -1.09
C LEU A 3 -2.98 -8.86 -1.37
N GLN A 4 -2.96 -10.10 -0.88
CA GLN A 4 -4.02 -11.09 -1.06
C GLN A 4 -5.32 -10.73 -0.33
N GLN A 5 -5.25 -9.84 0.67
CA GLN A 5 -6.40 -9.40 1.46
C GLN A 5 -6.87 -8.00 1.06
N LEU A 6 -6.36 -7.45 -0.04
CA LEU A 6 -6.62 -6.08 -0.46
C LEU A 6 -8.08 -5.83 -0.81
N ASP A 7 -8.85 -6.86 -1.16
CA ASP A 7 -10.30 -6.76 -1.37
C ASP A 7 -11.04 -6.28 -0.11
N ASN A 8 -10.50 -6.57 1.07
CA ASN A 8 -11.07 -6.13 2.36
C ASN A 8 -10.65 -4.72 2.77
N ILE A 9 -9.97 -3.96 1.91
CA ILE A 9 -9.49 -2.61 2.25
C ILE A 9 -10.59 -1.66 2.72
N ALA A 10 -11.83 -1.81 2.22
CA ALA A 10 -12.96 -0.99 2.61
C ALA A 10 -13.33 -1.11 4.10
N SER A 11 -12.96 -2.20 4.77
CA SER A 11 -13.14 -2.36 6.22
C SER A 11 -12.18 -1.50 7.03
N VAL A 12 -11.01 -1.17 6.45
CA VAL A 12 -9.93 -0.41 7.11
C VAL A 12 -9.95 1.06 6.67
N ALA A 13 -10.09 1.31 5.37
CA ALA A 13 -10.07 2.63 4.76
C ALA A 13 -11.38 2.89 4.00
N LYS A 14 -12.44 3.25 4.73
CA LYS A 14 -13.76 3.51 4.13
C LYS A 14 -13.75 4.72 3.19
N ASN A 15 -13.02 5.77 3.57
CA ASN A 15 -12.88 6.98 2.79
C ASN A 15 -11.77 6.80 1.74
N LYS A 16 -12.14 6.95 0.46
CA LYS A 16 -11.23 6.76 -0.67
C LYS A 16 -10.30 7.94 -0.95
N ASP A 17 -10.56 9.09 -0.32
CA ASP A 17 -9.80 10.33 -0.48
C ASP A 17 -8.72 10.55 0.58
N ILE A 18 -8.55 9.59 1.49
CA ILE A 18 -7.43 9.61 2.43
C ILE A 18 -6.14 9.23 1.70
N PRO A 19 -4.99 9.85 2.05
CA PRO A 19 -3.71 9.41 1.55
C PRO A 19 -3.38 8.00 2.05
N LEU A 20 -3.17 7.06 1.13
CA LEU A 20 -2.70 5.70 1.41
C LEU A 20 -1.23 5.57 1.03
N PHE A 21 -0.40 5.13 1.97
CA PHE A 21 1.01 4.83 1.72
C PHE A 21 1.20 3.32 1.71
N VAL A 22 1.72 2.79 0.61
CA VAL A 22 1.83 1.36 0.36
C VAL A 22 3.28 0.97 0.19
N TYR A 23 3.71 -0.04 0.95
CA TYR A 23 5.05 -0.61 0.87
C TYR A 23 4.99 -2.13 0.92
N CYS A 24 6.07 -2.79 0.52
CA CYS A 24 6.28 -4.20 0.81
C CYS A 24 7.77 -4.48 1.05
N TYR A 25 8.20 -5.74 1.03
CA TYR A 25 9.61 -6.06 1.22
C TYR A 25 10.52 -5.50 0.11
N SER A 26 10.28 -5.90 -1.14
CA SER A 26 11.11 -5.54 -2.31
C SER A 26 10.50 -4.49 -3.24
N GLY A 27 9.25 -4.08 -3.02
CA GLY A 27 8.50 -3.12 -3.85
C GLY A 27 7.61 -3.74 -4.94
N SER A 28 7.72 -5.04 -5.24
CA SER A 28 6.90 -5.69 -6.28
C SER A 28 5.41 -5.72 -5.93
N ARG A 29 5.09 -6.19 -4.71
CA ARG A 29 3.71 -6.29 -4.22
C ARG A 29 3.06 -4.93 -3.98
N SER A 30 3.81 -3.93 -3.53
CA SER A 30 3.25 -2.59 -3.31
C SER A 30 2.85 -1.94 -4.64
N ARG A 31 3.64 -2.15 -5.71
CA ARG A 31 3.27 -1.71 -7.06
C ARG A 31 1.96 -2.35 -7.55
N GLN A 32 1.78 -3.65 -7.33
CA GLN A 32 0.53 -4.35 -7.67
C GLN A 32 -0.64 -3.82 -6.86
N ALA A 33 -0.46 -3.66 -5.54
CA ALA A 33 -1.49 -3.12 -4.65
C ALA A 33 -1.93 -1.71 -5.07
N THR A 34 -0.99 -0.82 -5.41
CA THR A 34 -1.32 0.53 -5.87
C THR A 34 -2.22 0.51 -7.11
N GLY A 35 -1.91 -0.32 -8.11
CA GLY A 35 -2.75 -0.44 -9.31
C GLY A 35 -4.13 -1.05 -9.05
N ILE A 36 -4.26 -1.93 -8.04
CA ILE A 36 -5.57 -2.44 -7.61
C ILE A 36 -6.36 -1.33 -6.90
N LEU A 37 -5.75 -0.63 -5.93
CA LEU A 37 -6.40 0.44 -5.17
C LEU A 37 -6.88 1.59 -6.06
N GLN A 38 -6.07 2.00 -7.04
CA GLN A 38 -6.48 3.01 -8.02
C GLN A 38 -7.69 2.55 -8.83
N ARG A 39 -7.73 1.29 -9.29
CA ARG A 39 -8.91 0.71 -9.97
C ARG A 39 -10.14 0.61 -9.07
N MET A 40 -9.95 0.45 -7.76
CA MET A 40 -11.03 0.47 -6.77
C MET A 40 -11.53 1.90 -6.43
N GLY A 41 -10.89 2.94 -7.00
CA GLY A 41 -11.28 4.33 -6.86
C GLY A 41 -10.61 5.07 -5.70
N TYR A 42 -9.53 4.52 -5.11
CA TYR A 42 -8.71 5.28 -4.17
C TYR A 42 -7.89 6.32 -4.94
N SER A 43 -8.14 7.60 -4.65
CA SER A 43 -7.60 8.72 -5.43
C SER A 43 -6.17 9.09 -5.04
N LYS A 44 -5.77 8.83 -3.79
CA LYS A 44 -4.49 9.26 -3.22
C LYS A 44 -3.64 8.08 -2.74
N VAL A 45 -3.16 7.25 -3.66
CA VAL A 45 -2.32 6.08 -3.35
C VAL A 45 -0.85 6.35 -3.69
N ASN A 46 0.02 6.33 -2.68
CA ASN A 46 1.45 6.56 -2.80
C ASN A 46 2.22 5.27 -2.54
N ASN A 47 2.97 4.79 -3.54
CA ASN A 47 3.86 3.65 -3.36
C ASN A 47 5.23 4.14 -2.86
N ILE A 48 5.59 3.77 -1.63
CA ILE A 48 6.88 4.13 -1.02
C ILE A 48 7.96 3.07 -1.24
N GLY A 49 7.65 2.01 -2.02
CA GLY A 49 8.61 1.02 -2.47
C GLY A 49 8.84 -0.14 -1.50
N GLY A 50 10.05 -0.67 -1.52
CA GLY A 50 10.47 -1.81 -0.71
C GLY A 50 11.17 -1.36 0.57
N ILE A 51 10.71 -1.85 1.72
CA ILE A 51 11.34 -1.56 3.03
C ILE A 51 12.76 -2.12 3.11
N ALA A 52 13.13 -3.10 2.28
CA ALA A 52 14.50 -3.60 2.21
C ALA A 52 15.52 -2.51 1.77
N ALA A 53 15.07 -1.48 1.06
CA ALA A 53 15.90 -0.33 0.67
C ALA A 53 15.86 0.82 1.70
N TYR A 54 15.10 0.68 2.79
CA TYR A 54 14.98 1.71 3.81
C TYR A 54 16.22 1.71 4.71
N SER A 55 16.87 2.87 4.83
CA SER A 55 18.12 3.05 5.59
C SER A 55 17.94 3.75 6.94
N GLY A 56 16.69 4.00 7.37
CA GLY A 56 16.39 4.66 8.63
C GLY A 56 16.40 3.69 9.82
N LYS A 57 15.99 4.20 10.99
CA LYS A 57 15.84 3.37 12.20
C LYS A 57 14.69 2.39 11.99
N VAL A 58 14.96 1.11 12.25
CA VAL A 58 13.97 0.03 12.21
C VAL A 58 14.00 -0.67 13.56
N GLU A 59 12.84 -0.85 14.17
CA GLU A 59 12.70 -1.72 15.35
C GLU A 59 12.52 -3.16 14.88
N LYS A 60 13.25 -4.08 15.53
CA LYS A 60 13.23 -5.52 15.23
C LYS A 60 12.28 -6.24 16.17
#